data_AF-A0A2S5TBW2-F1
#
_entry.id   AF-A0A2S5TBW2-F1
#
_cell.length_a   1.000
_cell.length_b   1.000
_cell.length_c   1.000
_cell.angle_alpha   90.00
_cell.angle_beta   90.00
_cell.angle_gamma   90.00
#
_symmetry.space_group_name_H-M   'P 1'
#
loop_
_entity.id
_entity.type
_entity.pdbx_description
1 polymer ?
#
loop_
_entity_poly.entity_id
_entity_poly.type
_entity_poly.pdbx_seq_one_letter_code
_entity_poly.pdbx_strand_id
1 'polypeptide(L)'
;MRALLAALVLLLAAPAAWAHAMSSAQWRVTQADAQTWDSRLRLPEDFEGKLLSLQPQWPASCTQDGATRSQPADEGVVLHWRLHCPQGLDGRLGLSGFSVQLPDAVLLVQPLQGEGQYSVLSAARPHWQPGLQAGTPPVAHYFVLGVDHILLGLDHLLFVVGLFALWQRGGRGIAALVGTLTAFTLAHSITLAGAMLRGWTLPSGAVEACIAASILLLAVELATGAQGLAQRRPASVAFAFGLLHGFGFAGALAETGLPEQARGWALAAFNLGVEAGQLLFVVGLLALLRLLQPQRRWAPLALCAYGALSAYWLIGRSAAVLG
;
A
#
# COMPACT_ATOMS: atom_id res chain seq x y z
N MET A 1 12.69 3.32 -23.98
CA MET A 1 12.01 4.17 -25.01
C MET A 1 10.70 3.57 -25.48
N ARG A 2 10.67 2.40 -26.16
CA ARG A 2 9.39 1.74 -26.52
C ARG A 2 8.58 1.37 -25.27
N ALA A 3 9.25 0.89 -24.22
CA ALA A 3 8.66 0.64 -22.90
C ALA A 3 7.84 1.82 -22.34
N LEU A 4 8.39 3.04 -22.36
CA LEU A 4 7.71 4.22 -21.82
C LEU A 4 6.42 4.55 -22.58
N LEU A 5 6.45 4.36 -23.90
CA LEU A 5 5.26 4.54 -24.73
C LEU A 5 4.20 3.47 -24.49
N ALA A 6 4.61 2.21 -24.38
CA ALA A 6 3.68 1.15 -24.02
C ALA A 6 3.08 1.40 -22.63
N ALA A 7 3.90 1.77 -21.65
CA ALA A 7 3.42 2.12 -20.32
C ALA A 7 2.43 3.29 -20.37
N LEU A 8 2.72 4.35 -21.14
CA LEU A 8 1.79 5.46 -21.32
C LEU A 8 0.47 5.00 -21.96
N VAL A 9 0.51 4.11 -22.97
CA VAL A 9 -0.72 3.55 -23.53
C VAL A 9 -1.47 2.71 -22.50
N LEU A 10 -0.78 1.90 -21.69
CA LEU A 10 -1.41 1.13 -20.61
C LEU A 10 -2.07 2.07 -19.58
N LEU A 11 -1.40 3.17 -19.22
CA LEU A 11 -1.89 4.17 -18.27
C LEU A 11 -3.06 5.00 -18.83
N LEU A 12 -3.06 5.27 -20.14
CA LEU A 12 -4.15 5.99 -20.83
C LEU A 12 -5.33 5.08 -21.21
N ALA A 13 -5.08 3.79 -21.43
CA ALA A 13 -6.09 2.78 -21.75
C ALA A 13 -6.66 2.08 -20.51
N ALA A 14 -5.95 2.16 -19.38
CA ALA A 14 -6.60 2.00 -18.10
C ALA A 14 -7.78 2.99 -18.11
N PRO A 15 -9.00 2.56 -17.76
CA PRO A 15 -10.05 3.52 -17.52
C PRO A 15 -9.47 4.61 -16.60
N ALA A 16 -10.02 5.83 -16.64
CA ALA A 16 -9.84 6.77 -15.54
C ALA A 16 -10.50 6.19 -14.25
N ALA A 17 -10.21 4.94 -13.90
CA ALA A 17 -10.17 4.44 -12.57
C ALA A 17 -8.98 5.15 -11.95
N TRP A 18 -9.32 6.22 -11.24
CA TRP A 18 -8.41 7.03 -10.46
C TRP A 18 -7.47 6.08 -9.71
N ALA A 19 -6.19 6.38 -9.67
CA ALA A 19 -5.25 5.58 -8.90
C ALA A 19 -5.68 5.67 -7.43
N HIS A 20 -6.52 4.74 -6.97
CA HIS A 20 -7.14 4.78 -5.65
C HIS A 20 -6.03 4.59 -4.61
N ALA A 21 -5.93 5.51 -3.64
CA ALA A 21 -5.16 5.28 -2.44
C ALA A 21 -5.82 4.09 -1.74
N MET A 22 -5.21 2.91 -1.84
CA MET A 22 -5.71 1.73 -1.17
C MET A 22 -5.57 1.91 0.32
N SER A 23 -6.70 2.13 0.94
CA SER A 23 -6.80 2.13 2.38
C SER A 23 -7.98 1.26 2.70
N SER A 24 -7.71 0.00 3.03
CA SER A 24 -8.68 -0.76 3.80
C SER A 24 -8.95 0.04 5.07
N ALA A 25 -10.22 0.21 5.42
CA ALA A 25 -10.53 0.75 6.73
C ALA A 25 -9.97 -0.19 7.80
N GLN A 26 -9.53 0.37 8.92
CA GLN A 26 -8.97 -0.41 10.01
C GLN A 26 -9.81 -0.15 11.26
N TRP A 27 -10.39 -1.19 11.82
CA TRP A 27 -11.24 -1.09 12.99
C TRP A 27 -10.64 -1.88 14.14
N ARG A 28 -10.17 -1.17 15.16
CA ARG A 28 -9.60 -1.76 16.37
C ARG A 28 -10.58 -1.62 17.52
N VAL A 29 -10.84 -2.73 18.22
CA VAL A 29 -11.69 -2.79 19.40
C VAL A 29 -10.90 -3.45 20.52
N THR A 30 -10.40 -2.64 21.45
CA THR A 30 -9.52 -3.07 22.55
C THR A 30 -10.25 -2.99 23.88
N GLN A 31 -10.23 -4.06 24.65
CA GLN A 31 -10.83 -4.09 25.98
C GLN A 31 -9.99 -3.25 26.95
N ALA A 32 -10.62 -2.30 27.64
CA ALA A 32 -9.95 -1.40 28.58
C ALA A 32 -10.08 -1.89 30.03
N ASP A 33 -11.26 -2.38 30.41
CA ASP A 33 -11.52 -3.02 31.70
C ASP A 33 -12.55 -4.18 31.55
N ALA A 34 -13.02 -4.74 32.66
CA ALA A 34 -13.94 -5.88 32.65
C ALA A 34 -15.24 -5.63 31.85
N GLN A 35 -15.68 -4.37 31.71
CA GLN A 35 -16.93 -4.00 31.07
C GLN A 35 -16.76 -2.94 29.98
N THR A 36 -15.62 -2.25 29.89
CA THR A 36 -15.41 -1.19 28.91
C THR A 36 -14.48 -1.59 27.77
N TRP A 37 -14.83 -1.10 26.57
CA TRP A 37 -14.08 -1.31 25.34
C TRP A 37 -13.81 0.02 24.65
N ASP A 38 -12.58 0.18 24.17
CA ASP A 38 -12.12 1.30 23.35
C ASP A 38 -12.19 0.88 21.87
N SER A 39 -12.91 1.65 21.05
CA SER A 39 -13.08 1.35 19.63
C SER A 39 -12.55 2.48 18.76
N ARG A 40 -11.63 2.17 17.85
CA ARG A 40 -10.99 3.12 16.94
C ARG A 40 -11.15 2.64 15.50
N LEU A 41 -11.85 3.40 14.68
CA LEU A 41 -12.02 3.14 13.25
C LEU A 41 -11.26 4.19 12.46
N ARG A 42 -10.21 3.77 11.76
CA ARG A 42 -9.53 4.59 10.77
C ARG A 42 -10.27 4.49 9.45
N LEU A 43 -10.80 5.62 9.00
CA LEU A 43 -11.42 5.79 7.71
C LEU A 43 -10.50 6.61 6.82
N PRO A 44 -10.21 6.14 5.62
CA PRO A 44 -9.51 6.97 4.66
C PRO A 44 -10.39 8.05 4.07
N GLU A 45 -9.73 9.10 3.60
CA GLU A 45 -10.34 10.12 2.76
C GLU A 45 -10.37 9.66 1.30
N ASP A 46 -11.40 10.07 0.56
CA ASP A 46 -11.38 10.03 -0.90
C ASP A 46 -10.57 11.21 -1.48
N PHE A 47 -10.43 11.26 -2.80
CA PHE A 47 -9.65 12.29 -3.49
C PHE A 47 -10.23 13.71 -3.39
N GLU A 48 -11.49 13.85 -3.00
CA GLU A 48 -12.11 15.16 -2.75
C GLU A 48 -11.96 15.58 -1.28
N GLY A 49 -11.22 14.80 -0.48
CA GLY A 49 -11.12 14.98 0.96
C GLY A 49 -12.43 14.66 1.68
N LYS A 50 -13.36 13.94 1.04
CA LYS A 50 -14.59 13.47 1.68
C LYS A 50 -14.31 12.17 2.41
N LEU A 51 -14.86 12.09 3.61
CA LEU A 51 -14.79 10.89 4.42
C LEU A 51 -15.71 9.81 3.83
N LEU A 52 -15.12 8.67 3.49
CA LEU A 52 -15.86 7.45 3.19
C LEU A 52 -16.48 6.96 4.50
N SER A 53 -17.81 6.82 4.53
CA SER A 53 -18.52 6.52 5.79
C SER A 53 -18.81 5.03 5.94
N LEU A 54 -18.03 4.37 6.81
CA LEU A 54 -18.49 3.12 7.43
C LEU A 54 -19.16 3.44 8.76
N GLN A 55 -20.32 2.84 8.98
CA GLN A 55 -21.05 2.98 10.24
C GLN A 55 -20.89 1.70 11.07
N PRO A 56 -20.35 1.80 12.30
CA PRO A 56 -20.24 0.66 13.19
C PRO A 56 -21.61 0.20 13.68
N GLN A 57 -21.80 -1.10 13.72
CA GLN A 57 -22.96 -1.79 14.27
C GLN A 57 -22.51 -2.51 15.53
N TRP A 58 -23.02 -2.06 16.67
CA TRP A 58 -22.66 -2.59 17.98
C TRP A 58 -23.60 -3.74 18.39
N PRO A 59 -23.12 -4.69 19.20
CA PRO A 59 -23.98 -5.65 19.88
C PRO A 59 -25.06 -4.96 20.72
N ALA A 60 -26.26 -5.54 20.79
CA ALA A 60 -27.37 -4.99 21.59
C ALA A 60 -27.05 -4.90 23.10
N SER A 61 -26.08 -5.68 23.58
CA SER A 61 -25.59 -5.67 24.96
C SER A 61 -24.62 -4.52 25.26
N CYS A 62 -24.20 -3.75 24.27
CA CYS A 62 -23.23 -2.68 24.40
C CYS A 62 -23.87 -1.31 24.23
N THR A 63 -23.56 -0.37 25.12
CA THR A 63 -23.96 1.04 25.00
C THR A 63 -22.75 1.93 24.74
N GLN A 64 -22.93 2.95 23.91
CA GLN A 64 -21.88 3.95 23.65
C GLN A 64 -21.84 4.98 24.79
N ASP A 65 -20.66 5.16 25.37
CA ASP A 65 -20.39 6.16 26.39
C ASP A 65 -19.90 7.47 25.74
N GLY A 66 -20.76 8.48 25.74
CA GLY A 66 -20.43 9.83 25.27
C GLY A 66 -20.41 10.02 23.76
N ALA A 67 -19.95 11.19 23.32
CA ALA A 67 -19.89 11.56 21.91
C ALA A 67 -18.66 10.97 21.20
N THR A 68 -18.82 10.64 19.93
CA THR A 68 -17.73 10.20 19.05
C THR A 68 -16.65 11.27 18.97
N ARG A 69 -15.39 10.87 19.17
CA ARG A 69 -14.24 11.76 18.98
C ARG A 69 -13.64 11.49 17.60
N SER A 70 -13.33 12.55 16.88
CA SER A 70 -12.69 12.50 15.57
C SER A 70 -11.30 13.12 15.68
N GLN A 71 -10.27 12.42 15.21
CA GLN A 71 -8.90 12.92 15.15
C GLN A 71 -8.37 12.80 13.72
N PRO A 72 -7.75 13.84 13.16
CA PRO A 72 -7.09 13.73 11.86
C PRO A 72 -5.89 12.77 11.94
N ALA A 73 -5.65 12.03 10.85
CA ALA A 73 -4.50 11.16 10.64
C ALA A 73 -3.81 11.54 9.32
N ASP A 74 -2.56 11.09 9.11
CA ASP A 74 -1.76 11.44 7.92
C ASP A 74 -2.48 11.16 6.58
N GLU A 75 -3.40 10.19 6.57
CA GLU A 75 -4.28 9.87 5.43
C GLU A 75 -5.68 9.46 5.95
N GLY A 76 -6.47 10.44 6.39
CA GLY A 76 -7.88 10.27 6.77
C GLY A 76 -8.20 10.63 8.21
N VAL A 77 -9.22 9.98 8.78
CA VAL A 77 -9.72 10.26 10.13
C VAL A 77 -9.74 9.01 10.98
N VAL A 78 -9.41 9.16 12.25
CA VAL A 78 -9.66 8.14 13.26
C VAL A 78 -10.88 8.56 14.07
N LEU A 79 -11.93 7.75 13.95
CA LEU A 79 -13.13 7.85 14.78
C LEU A 79 -12.94 6.99 16.03
N HIS A 80 -13.24 7.55 17.19
CA HIS A 80 -13.03 6.93 18.49
C HIS A 80 -14.33 6.92 19.30
N TRP A 81 -14.69 5.72 19.78
CA TRP A 81 -15.80 5.46 20.69
C TRP A 81 -15.33 4.72 21.93
N ARG A 82 -16.04 4.94 23.04
CA ARG A 82 -15.96 4.13 24.24
C ARG A 82 -17.28 3.39 24.41
N LEU A 83 -17.22 2.09 24.66
CA LEU A 83 -18.38 1.22 24.78
C LEU A 83 -18.40 0.61 26.17
N HIS A 84 -19.58 0.55 26.77
CA HIS A 84 -19.86 -0.20 27.97
C HIS A 84 -20.64 -1.46 27.60
N CYS A 85 -20.00 -2.63 27.77
CA CYS A 85 -20.49 -3.96 27.43
C CYS A 85 -20.45 -4.85 28.70
N PRO A 86 -21.46 -4.79 29.59
CA PRO A 86 -21.45 -5.51 30.86
C PRO A 86 -21.42 -7.04 30.74
N GLN A 87 -21.86 -7.57 29.59
CA GLN A 87 -21.84 -9.01 29.27
C GLN A 87 -20.67 -9.38 28.34
N GLY A 88 -19.69 -8.48 28.13
CA GLY A 88 -18.66 -8.68 27.11
C GLY A 88 -19.18 -8.48 25.69
N LEU A 89 -18.31 -8.68 24.69
CA LEU A 89 -18.61 -8.55 23.26
C LEU A 89 -19.32 -9.79 22.69
N ASP A 90 -20.30 -10.36 23.39
CA ASP A 90 -20.94 -11.65 23.08
C ASP A 90 -21.96 -11.60 21.91
N GLY A 91 -21.92 -10.56 21.06
CA GLY A 91 -22.88 -10.36 19.97
C GLY A 91 -22.24 -10.01 18.62
N ARG A 92 -23.09 -9.64 17.65
CA ARG A 92 -22.65 -9.23 16.32
C ARG A 92 -22.04 -7.84 16.36
N LEU A 93 -20.75 -7.76 16.05
CA LEU A 93 -20.03 -6.52 15.81
C LEU A 93 -19.81 -6.37 14.31
N GLY A 94 -20.18 -5.25 13.70
CA GLY A 94 -20.12 -5.12 12.25
C GLY A 94 -19.92 -3.71 11.73
N LEU A 95 -19.71 -3.60 10.42
CA LEU A 95 -19.65 -2.35 9.69
C LEU A 95 -20.68 -2.37 8.56
N SER A 96 -21.24 -1.21 8.27
CA SER A 96 -22.13 -0.99 7.13
C SER A 96 -21.69 0.23 6.32
N GLY A 97 -22.14 0.34 5.07
CA GLY A 97 -21.71 1.41 4.17
C GLY A 97 -20.54 1.04 3.26
N PHE A 98 -20.18 -0.25 3.15
CA PHE A 98 -19.19 -0.71 2.18
C PHE A 98 -19.57 -0.28 0.77
N SER A 99 -18.60 0.27 0.04
CA SER A 99 -18.78 0.80 -1.31
C SER A 99 -17.71 0.24 -2.24
N VAL A 100 -17.77 0.60 -3.52
CA VAL A 100 -16.70 0.26 -4.48
C VAL A 100 -15.36 0.89 -4.07
N GLN A 101 -15.40 2.03 -3.40
CA GLN A 101 -14.22 2.77 -2.94
C GLN A 101 -13.68 2.26 -1.60
N LEU A 102 -14.56 1.66 -0.77
CA LEU A 102 -14.20 1.08 0.53
C LEU A 102 -14.86 -0.31 0.66
N PRO A 103 -14.31 -1.33 -0.02
CA PRO A 103 -14.94 -2.64 -0.16
C PRO A 103 -14.81 -3.51 1.10
N ASP A 104 -13.77 -3.27 1.90
CA ASP A 104 -13.46 -4.04 3.08
C ASP A 104 -12.89 -3.20 4.23
N ALA A 105 -12.88 -3.81 5.41
CA ALA A 105 -12.32 -3.29 6.62
C ALA A 105 -11.71 -4.41 7.45
N VAL A 106 -10.50 -4.22 7.95
CA VAL A 106 -9.86 -5.17 8.87
C VAL A 106 -10.32 -4.86 10.29
N LEU A 107 -11.06 -5.78 10.89
CA LEU A 107 -11.44 -5.75 12.30
C LEU A 107 -10.40 -6.49 13.14
N LEU A 108 -9.91 -5.82 14.18
CA LEU A 108 -9.09 -6.36 15.24
C LEU A 108 -9.82 -6.23 16.58
N VAL A 109 -10.12 -7.35 17.21
CA VAL A 109 -10.67 -7.41 18.57
C VAL A 109 -9.59 -7.89 19.54
N GLN A 110 -9.18 -7.03 20.47
CA GLN A 110 -8.11 -7.30 21.44
C GLN A 110 -8.70 -7.37 22.86
N PRO A 111 -8.93 -8.57 23.42
CA PRO A 111 -9.40 -8.73 24.79
C PRO A 111 -8.29 -8.41 25.82
N LEU A 112 -8.68 -8.19 27.09
CA LEU A 112 -7.76 -7.99 28.23
C LEU A 112 -6.88 -9.20 28.49
N GLN A 113 -7.46 -10.40 28.32
CA GLN A 113 -6.79 -11.67 28.50
C GLN A 113 -7.06 -12.55 27.27
N GLY A 114 -5.99 -13.12 26.71
CA GLY A 114 -6.05 -13.96 25.53
C GLY A 114 -5.46 -13.30 24.28
N GLU A 115 -5.49 -14.04 23.18
CA GLU A 115 -4.99 -13.55 21.90
C GLU A 115 -6.03 -12.66 21.20
N GLY A 116 -5.53 -11.63 20.50
CA GLY A 116 -6.38 -10.80 19.65
C GLY A 116 -6.97 -11.63 18.50
N GLN A 117 -8.18 -11.30 18.10
CA GLN A 117 -8.89 -11.93 16.98
C GLN A 117 -8.99 -10.97 15.80
N TYR A 118 -8.96 -11.52 14.58
CA TYR A 118 -8.95 -10.76 13.34
C TYR A 118 -10.08 -11.24 12.46
N SER A 119 -10.71 -10.30 11.76
CA SER A 119 -11.63 -10.63 10.68
C SER A 119 -11.59 -9.54 9.62
N VAL A 120 -11.83 -9.93 8.37
CA VAL A 120 -12.02 -8.98 7.28
C VAL A 120 -13.52 -8.84 7.09
N LEU A 121 -14.03 -7.65 7.40
CA LEU A 121 -15.41 -7.28 7.17
C LEU A 121 -15.55 -6.73 5.75
N SER A 122 -16.63 -7.10 5.06
CA SER A 122 -16.94 -6.60 3.73
C SER A 122 -18.45 -6.58 3.50
N ALA A 123 -18.91 -6.07 2.35
CA ALA A 123 -20.33 -6.13 1.99
C ALA A 123 -20.91 -7.56 2.04
N ALA A 124 -20.11 -8.59 1.72
CA ALA A 124 -20.52 -9.98 1.77
C ALA A 124 -20.51 -10.58 3.19
N ARG A 125 -19.63 -10.07 4.07
CA ARG A 125 -19.49 -10.51 5.47
C ARG A 125 -19.35 -9.28 6.38
N PRO A 126 -20.45 -8.54 6.64
CA PRO A 126 -20.36 -7.26 7.32
C PRO A 126 -20.24 -7.38 8.85
N HIS A 127 -20.37 -8.59 9.41
CA HIS A 127 -20.37 -8.83 10.85
C HIS A 127 -19.39 -9.92 11.27
N TRP A 128 -18.81 -9.72 12.44
CA TRP A 128 -18.01 -10.66 13.22
C TRP A 128 -18.76 -11.06 14.49
N GLN A 129 -18.49 -12.27 14.97
CA GLN A 129 -19.02 -12.81 16.22
C GLN A 129 -17.91 -13.62 16.92
N PRO A 130 -17.80 -13.56 18.26
CA PRO A 130 -16.84 -14.36 19.01
C PRO A 130 -17.02 -15.87 18.76
N GLY A 131 -15.91 -16.61 18.67
CA GLY A 131 -15.91 -18.07 18.60
C GLY A 131 -16.29 -18.70 17.25
N LEU A 132 -16.83 -17.92 16.30
CA LEU A 132 -17.14 -18.39 14.94
C LEU A 132 -16.00 -18.16 13.93
N GLN A 133 -15.02 -17.30 14.27
CA GLN A 133 -14.03 -16.79 13.30
C GLN A 133 -12.63 -16.54 13.89
N ALA A 134 -12.04 -17.51 14.59
CA ALA A 134 -10.62 -17.45 14.95
C ALA A 134 -9.87 -18.65 14.33
N GLY A 135 -8.74 -18.40 13.65
CA GLY A 135 -7.81 -19.49 13.34
C GLY A 135 -6.62 -19.19 12.44
N THR A 136 -6.71 -18.26 11.49
CA THR A 136 -5.60 -18.00 10.55
C THR A 136 -5.44 -16.52 10.26
N PRO A 137 -4.20 -16.00 10.22
CA PRO A 137 -3.94 -14.69 9.63
C PRO A 137 -4.55 -14.70 8.22
N PRO A 138 -5.18 -13.61 7.76
CA PRO A 138 -5.77 -13.58 6.43
C PRO A 138 -4.65 -13.41 5.39
N VAL A 139 -3.80 -14.44 5.23
CA VAL A 139 -2.63 -14.48 4.34
C VAL A 139 -3.03 -14.12 2.92
N ALA A 140 -4.16 -14.64 2.44
CA ALA A 140 -4.69 -14.31 1.12
C ALA A 140 -5.06 -12.82 1.00
N HIS A 141 -5.63 -12.21 2.06
CA HIS A 141 -5.95 -10.78 2.07
C HIS A 141 -4.67 -9.94 2.02
N TYR A 142 -3.65 -10.25 2.83
CA TYR A 142 -2.38 -9.52 2.79
C TYR A 142 -1.61 -9.72 1.48
N PHE A 143 -1.70 -10.90 0.87
CA PHE A 143 -1.16 -11.13 -0.47
C PHE A 143 -1.85 -10.26 -1.51
N VAL A 144 -3.19 -10.22 -1.53
CA VAL A 144 -3.96 -9.34 -2.44
C VAL A 144 -3.63 -7.88 -2.17
N LEU A 145 -3.57 -7.47 -0.90
CA LEU A 145 -3.16 -6.11 -0.51
C LEU A 145 -1.77 -5.75 -1.06
N GLY A 146 -0.81 -6.69 -1.05
CA GLY A 146 0.51 -6.50 -1.65
C GLY A 146 0.49 -6.38 -3.17
N VAL A 147 -0.34 -7.19 -3.85
CA VAL A 147 -0.53 -7.08 -5.30
C VAL A 147 -1.12 -5.72 -5.66
N ASP A 148 -2.20 -5.34 -4.98
CA ASP A 148 -2.92 -4.12 -5.28
C ASP A 148 -2.11 -2.87 -4.88
N HIS A 149 -1.30 -2.93 -3.80
CA HIS A 149 -0.34 -1.88 -3.44
C HIS A 149 0.57 -1.49 -4.61
N ILE A 150 1.06 -2.48 -5.37
CA ILE A 150 1.89 -2.22 -6.55
C ILE A 150 1.06 -1.76 -7.75
N LEU A 151 -0.07 -2.40 -8.01
CA LEU A 151 -0.87 -2.10 -9.20
C LEU A 151 -1.59 -0.76 -9.13
N LEU A 152 -1.88 -0.27 -7.92
CA LEU A 152 -2.53 1.02 -7.70
C LEU A 152 -1.55 2.13 -7.33
N GLY A 153 -0.36 1.78 -6.83
CA GLY A 153 0.74 2.71 -6.57
C GLY A 153 1.40 3.21 -7.87
N LEU A 154 0.97 4.38 -8.37
CA LEU A 154 1.54 4.95 -9.60
C LEU A 154 3.05 5.18 -9.51
N ASP A 155 3.56 5.56 -8.34
CA ASP A 155 4.99 5.69 -8.08
C ASP A 155 5.75 4.38 -8.27
N HIS A 156 5.20 3.27 -7.76
CA HIS A 156 5.75 1.92 -7.93
C HIS A 156 5.73 1.50 -9.39
N LEU A 157 4.61 1.71 -10.09
CA LEU A 157 4.50 1.41 -11.51
C LEU A 157 5.50 2.22 -12.33
N LEU A 158 5.61 3.52 -12.10
CA LEU A 158 6.57 4.38 -12.80
C LEU A 158 8.03 3.96 -12.53
N PHE A 159 8.36 3.59 -11.30
CA PHE A 159 9.67 3.05 -10.97
C PHE A 159 9.97 1.75 -11.72
N VAL A 160 9.03 0.79 -11.72
CA VAL A 160 9.16 -0.48 -12.48
C VAL A 160 9.28 -0.23 -13.99
N VAL A 161 8.52 0.73 -14.53
CA VAL A 161 8.64 1.17 -15.93
C VAL A 161 10.04 1.70 -16.22
N GLY A 162 10.62 2.50 -15.32
CA GLY A 162 11.98 3.01 -15.44
C GLY A 162 13.03 1.88 -15.47
N LEU A 163 12.95 0.94 -14.52
CA LEU A 163 13.83 -0.23 -14.46
C LEU A 163 13.70 -1.11 -15.72
N PHE A 164 12.47 -1.34 -16.17
CA PHE A 164 12.20 -2.10 -17.38
C PHE A 164 12.74 -1.41 -18.63
N ALA A 165 12.65 -0.08 -18.72
CA ALA A 165 13.23 0.69 -19.81
C ALA A 165 14.77 0.63 -19.82
N LEU A 166 15.43 0.65 -18.65
CA LEU A 166 16.88 0.46 -18.53
C LEU A 166 17.31 -0.95 -18.90
N TRP A 167 16.52 -1.97 -18.52
CA TRP A 167 16.72 -3.36 -18.90
C TRP A 167 16.67 -3.54 -20.43
N GLN A 168 15.65 -2.99 -21.09
CA GLN A 168 15.55 -3.02 -22.56
C GLN A 168 16.75 -2.34 -23.24
N ARG A 169 17.19 -1.19 -22.71
CA ARG A 169 18.35 -0.47 -23.25
C ARG A 169 19.64 -1.26 -23.07
N GLY A 170 19.78 -1.98 -21.96
CA GLY A 170 20.96 -2.77 -21.63
C GLY A 170 21.07 -4.12 -22.35
N GLY A 171 20.02 -4.57 -23.05
CA GLY A 171 20.03 -5.85 -23.78
C GLY A 171 20.24 -7.07 -22.90
N ARG A 172 19.85 -7.00 -21.63
CA ARG A 172 20.07 -8.08 -20.64
C ARG A 172 19.02 -9.17 -20.76
N GLY A 173 19.33 -10.38 -20.29
CA GLY A 173 18.37 -11.47 -20.18
C GLY A 173 17.26 -11.17 -19.18
N ILE A 174 16.14 -11.90 -19.28
CA ILE A 174 14.97 -11.72 -18.40
C ILE A 174 15.29 -11.97 -16.92
N ALA A 175 16.21 -12.91 -16.63
CA ALA A 175 16.67 -13.18 -15.28
C ALA A 175 17.29 -11.95 -14.59
N ALA A 176 17.93 -11.06 -15.34
CA ALA A 176 18.49 -9.83 -14.79
C ALA A 176 17.40 -8.82 -14.40
N LEU A 177 16.27 -8.79 -15.14
CA LEU A 177 15.12 -7.96 -14.78
C LEU A 177 14.46 -8.51 -13.53
N VAL A 178 14.12 -9.80 -13.51
CA VAL A 178 13.51 -10.45 -12.34
C VAL A 178 14.39 -10.25 -11.12
N GLY A 179 15.69 -10.54 -11.20
CA GLY A 179 16.60 -10.31 -10.08
C GLY A 179 16.71 -8.85 -9.62
N THR A 180 16.49 -7.88 -10.51
CA THR A 180 16.43 -6.45 -10.14
C THR A 180 15.15 -6.13 -9.37
N LEU A 181 14.00 -6.67 -9.80
CA LEU A 181 12.72 -6.50 -9.11
C LEU A 181 12.72 -7.20 -7.76
N THR A 182 13.19 -8.45 -7.71
CA THR A 182 13.33 -9.20 -6.46
C THR A 182 14.29 -8.50 -5.50
N ALA A 183 15.38 -7.88 -5.98
CA ALA A 183 16.27 -7.10 -5.12
C ALA A 183 15.57 -5.89 -4.48
N PHE A 184 14.67 -5.22 -5.21
CA PHE A 184 13.83 -4.17 -4.66
C PHE A 184 12.89 -4.73 -3.58
N THR A 185 12.17 -5.81 -3.86
CA THR A 185 11.22 -6.43 -2.92
C THR A 185 11.90 -6.94 -1.65
N LEU A 186 13.08 -7.54 -1.79
CA LEU A 186 13.89 -7.97 -0.64
C LEU A 186 14.29 -6.79 0.24
N ALA A 187 14.76 -5.69 -0.36
CA ALA A 187 15.11 -4.49 0.38
C ALA A 187 13.88 -3.84 1.05
N HIS A 188 12.77 -3.76 0.33
CA HIS A 188 11.48 -3.30 0.85
C HIS A 188 11.00 -4.14 2.04
N SER A 189 11.13 -5.46 1.93
CA SER A 189 10.81 -6.41 3.00
C SER A 189 11.64 -6.14 4.25
N ILE A 190 12.93 -5.84 4.11
CA ILE A 190 13.84 -5.57 5.23
C ILE A 190 13.39 -4.34 6.02
N THR A 191 13.11 -3.22 5.34
CA THR A 191 12.75 -1.98 6.04
C THR A 191 11.33 -2.00 6.55
N LEU A 192 10.39 -2.62 5.83
CA LEU A 192 9.05 -2.86 6.35
C LEU A 192 9.07 -3.76 7.59
N ALA A 193 9.88 -4.83 7.59
CA ALA A 193 10.09 -5.68 8.76
C ALA A 193 10.69 -4.88 9.94
N GLY A 194 11.74 -4.10 9.67
CA GLY A 194 12.39 -3.28 10.69
C GLY A 194 11.44 -2.25 11.29
N ALA A 195 10.60 -1.62 10.48
CA ALA A 195 9.61 -0.68 10.95
C ALA A 195 8.52 -1.36 11.80
N MET A 196 8.00 -2.51 11.35
CA MET A 196 6.93 -3.23 12.04
C MET A 196 7.40 -3.95 13.32
N LEU A 197 8.60 -4.52 13.32
CA LEU A 197 9.11 -5.37 14.41
C LEU A 197 10.05 -4.64 15.36
N ARG A 198 10.74 -3.61 14.88
CA ARG A 198 11.77 -2.89 15.64
C ARG A 198 11.49 -1.39 15.79
N GLY A 199 10.36 -0.91 15.28
CA GLY A 199 9.97 0.50 15.38
C GLY A 199 10.88 1.45 14.60
N TRP A 200 11.50 1.00 13.50
CA TRP A 200 12.22 1.93 12.63
C TRP A 200 11.24 2.90 11.98
N THR A 201 11.49 4.20 12.12
CA THR A 201 10.63 5.24 11.57
C THR A 201 11.45 6.26 10.80
N LEU A 202 10.89 6.75 9.69
CA LEU A 202 11.38 7.92 8.96
C LEU A 202 10.21 8.89 8.74
N PRO A 203 10.47 10.21 8.65
CA PRO A 203 9.44 11.17 8.29
C PRO A 203 8.81 10.80 6.94
N SER A 204 7.49 10.69 6.87
CA SER A 204 6.73 10.31 5.67
C SER A 204 7.07 11.19 4.47
N GLY A 205 7.09 12.51 4.65
CA GLY A 205 7.47 13.44 3.59
C GLY A 205 8.88 13.20 3.03
N ALA A 206 9.84 12.82 3.88
CA ALA A 206 11.21 12.51 3.42
C ALA A 206 11.23 11.21 2.59
N VAL A 207 10.48 10.19 3.02
CA VAL A 207 10.33 8.94 2.28
C VAL A 207 9.69 9.20 0.92
N GLU A 208 8.60 9.95 0.87
CA GLU A 208 7.89 10.30 -0.36
C GLU A 208 8.76 11.11 -1.33
N ALA A 209 9.53 12.07 -0.83
CA ALA A 209 10.48 12.83 -1.63
C ALA A 209 11.58 11.92 -2.20
N CYS A 210 12.12 10.99 -1.41
CA CYS A 210 13.09 9.99 -1.88
C CYS A 210 12.49 9.06 -2.94
N ILE A 211 11.24 8.62 -2.79
CA ILE A 211 10.53 7.83 -3.80
C ILE A 211 10.45 8.61 -5.11
N ALA A 212 10.01 9.88 -5.08
CA ALA A 212 9.94 10.71 -6.28
C ALA A 212 11.32 10.97 -6.91
N ALA A 213 12.35 11.18 -6.09
CA ALA A 213 13.73 11.33 -6.54
C ALA A 213 14.26 10.07 -7.25
N SER A 214 13.87 8.88 -6.79
CA SER A 214 14.25 7.63 -7.44
C SER A 214 13.74 7.53 -8.87
N ILE A 215 12.48 7.90 -9.10
CA ILE A 215 11.84 7.89 -10.43
C ILE A 215 12.52 8.90 -11.35
N LEU A 216 12.80 10.12 -10.83
CA LEU A 216 13.50 11.16 -11.56
C LEU A 216 14.93 10.75 -11.93
N LEU A 217 15.65 10.06 -11.04
CA LEU A 217 16.98 9.53 -11.33
C LEU A 217 16.94 8.57 -12.54
N LEU A 218 15.97 7.66 -12.57
CA LEU A 218 15.80 6.77 -13.72
C LEU A 218 15.47 7.55 -15.00
N ALA A 219 14.65 8.60 -14.90
CA ALA A 219 14.31 9.46 -16.03
C ALA A 219 15.54 10.15 -16.62
N VAL A 220 16.39 10.72 -15.76
CA VAL A 220 17.63 11.39 -16.15
C VAL A 220 18.62 10.41 -16.79
N GLU A 221 18.83 9.22 -16.22
CA GLU A 221 19.72 8.22 -16.81
C GLU A 221 19.22 7.70 -18.17
N LEU A 222 17.90 7.59 -18.34
CA LEU A 222 17.29 7.23 -19.62
C LEU A 222 17.45 8.36 -20.66
N ALA A 223 17.31 9.62 -20.26
CA ALA A 223 17.38 10.80 -21.14
C ALA A 223 18.81 11.13 -21.59
N THR A 224 19.76 11.09 -20.68
CA THR A 224 21.16 11.42 -20.96
C THR A 224 21.87 10.38 -21.81
N GLY A 225 21.31 9.17 -21.95
CA GLY A 225 22.01 8.08 -22.65
C GLY A 225 23.22 7.54 -21.89
N ALA A 226 23.58 8.14 -20.75
CA ALA A 226 24.76 7.79 -19.99
C ALA A 226 24.63 6.39 -19.37
N GLN A 227 25.75 5.67 -19.30
CA GLN A 227 25.84 4.48 -18.45
C GLN A 227 26.01 4.91 -17.00
N GLY A 228 24.95 5.50 -16.42
CA GLY A 228 24.89 5.83 -15.01
C GLY A 228 24.84 4.60 -14.12
N LEU A 229 24.70 4.82 -12.81
CA LEU A 229 24.74 3.75 -11.83
C LEU A 229 23.54 2.80 -11.99
N ALA A 230 22.34 3.32 -12.29
CA ALA A 230 21.16 2.50 -12.49
C ALA A 230 21.26 1.65 -13.77
N GLN A 231 21.86 2.18 -14.83
CA GLN A 231 22.14 1.37 -16.01
C GLN A 231 23.19 0.28 -15.73
N ARG A 232 24.27 0.59 -14.99
CA ARG A 232 25.39 -0.36 -14.75
C ARG A 232 25.07 -1.42 -13.70
N ARG A 233 24.43 -1.02 -12.60
CA ARG A 233 24.11 -1.85 -11.44
C ARG A 233 22.62 -1.69 -11.06
N PRO A 234 21.70 -2.08 -11.96
CA PRO A 234 20.26 -1.89 -11.73
C PRO A 234 19.79 -2.55 -10.44
N ALA A 235 20.23 -3.78 -10.14
CA ALA A 235 19.85 -4.47 -8.91
C ALA A 235 20.32 -3.75 -7.63
N SER A 236 21.52 -3.16 -7.63
CA SER A 236 22.01 -2.40 -6.47
C SER A 236 21.21 -1.11 -6.25
N VAL A 237 20.85 -0.42 -7.34
CA VAL A 237 20.03 0.79 -7.28
C VAL A 237 18.61 0.45 -6.84
N ALA A 238 18.03 -0.62 -7.39
CA ALA A 238 16.72 -1.13 -7.01
C ALA A 238 16.68 -1.55 -5.53
N PHE A 239 17.73 -2.22 -5.04
CA PHE A 239 17.88 -2.55 -3.62
C PHE A 239 17.94 -1.29 -2.74
N ALA A 240 18.77 -0.31 -3.09
CA ALA A 240 18.89 0.93 -2.32
C ALA A 240 17.56 1.69 -2.22
N PHE A 241 16.83 1.80 -3.33
CA PHE A 241 15.50 2.42 -3.33
C PHE A 241 14.44 1.57 -2.64
N GLY A 242 14.51 0.24 -2.75
CA GLY A 242 13.61 -0.67 -2.03
C GLY A 242 13.68 -0.46 -0.52
N LEU A 243 14.89 -0.24 0.04
CA LEU A 243 15.06 0.09 1.46
C LEU A 243 14.24 1.34 1.84
N LEU A 244 14.33 2.41 1.05
CA LEU A 244 13.61 3.65 1.31
C LEU A 244 12.09 3.47 1.14
N HIS A 245 11.66 2.77 0.09
CA HIS A 245 10.24 2.53 -0.19
C HIS A 245 9.53 1.76 0.92
N GLY A 246 10.20 0.80 1.58
CA GLY A 246 9.58 0.00 2.65
C GLY A 246 9.11 0.82 3.85
N PHE A 247 9.64 2.03 4.05
CA PHE A 247 9.15 2.95 5.07
C PHE A 247 7.82 3.61 4.71
N GLY A 248 7.49 3.75 3.42
CA GLY A 248 6.29 4.45 2.97
C GLY A 248 4.99 3.73 3.35
N PHE A 249 5.05 2.40 3.54
CA PHE A 249 3.91 1.59 3.92
C PHE A 249 3.93 1.14 5.40
N ALA A 250 5.04 1.42 6.10
CA ALA A 250 5.27 0.91 7.44
C ALA A 250 4.27 1.44 8.48
N GLY A 251 3.90 2.72 8.41
CA GLY A 251 2.93 3.32 9.33
C GLY A 251 1.55 2.67 9.22
N ALA A 252 1.06 2.51 7.99
CA ALA A 252 -0.25 1.90 7.71
C ALA A 252 -0.33 0.44 8.20
N LEU A 253 0.76 -0.34 8.07
CA LEU A 253 0.79 -1.74 8.49
C LEU A 253 1.03 -1.90 10.00
N ALA A 254 1.86 -1.06 10.64
CA ALA A 254 2.10 -1.09 12.08
C ALA A 254 0.81 -0.79 12.88
N GLU A 255 -0.08 0.03 12.32
CA GLU A 255 -1.37 0.36 12.91
C GLU A 255 -2.45 -0.73 12.74
N THR A 256 -2.20 -1.80 11.96
CA THR A 256 -3.15 -2.91 11.85
C THR A 256 -3.30 -3.71 13.14
N GLY A 257 -2.31 -3.64 14.03
CA GLY A 257 -2.36 -4.22 15.38
C GLY A 257 -2.34 -5.74 15.43
N LEU A 258 -1.97 -6.40 14.34
CA LEU A 258 -1.77 -7.86 14.22
C LEU A 258 -1.07 -8.47 15.45
N PRO A 259 -1.43 -9.70 15.91
CA PRO A 259 -0.77 -10.34 17.03
C PRO A 259 0.64 -10.61 16.59
N GLU A 260 1.55 -10.57 17.55
CA GLU A 260 2.97 -10.82 17.33
C GLU A 260 3.25 -12.05 16.47
N GLN A 261 2.46 -13.12 16.66
CA GLN A 261 2.60 -14.38 15.94
C GLN A 261 2.13 -14.31 14.47
N ALA A 262 1.18 -13.43 14.13
CA ALA A 262 0.68 -13.27 12.76
C ALA A 262 1.44 -12.22 11.94
N ARG A 263 2.14 -11.29 12.60
CA ARG A 263 2.85 -10.18 11.96
C ARG A 263 3.83 -10.67 10.88
N GLY A 264 4.61 -11.71 11.18
CA GLY A 264 5.57 -12.28 10.23
C GLY A 264 4.92 -12.88 8.99
N TRP A 265 3.80 -13.61 9.16
CA TRP A 265 3.07 -14.22 8.05
C TRP A 265 2.37 -13.18 7.17
N ALA A 266 1.76 -12.16 7.78
CA ALA A 266 1.15 -11.05 7.05
C ALA A 266 2.20 -10.28 6.23
N LEU A 267 3.36 -10.00 6.83
CA LEU A 267 4.48 -9.35 6.16
C LEU A 267 5.00 -10.17 4.97
N ALA A 268 5.21 -11.48 5.17
CA ALA A 268 5.68 -12.36 4.11
C ALA A 268 4.66 -12.45 2.96
N ALA A 269 3.36 -12.58 3.30
CA ALA A 269 2.29 -12.63 2.32
C ALA A 269 2.19 -11.32 1.51
N PHE A 270 2.27 -10.18 2.19
CA PHE A 270 2.28 -8.86 1.57
C PHE A 270 3.44 -8.70 0.58
N ASN A 271 4.67 -9.00 0.99
CA ASN A 271 5.83 -8.88 0.10
C ASN A 271 5.81 -9.88 -1.06
N LEU A 272 5.25 -11.08 -0.87
CA LEU A 272 5.03 -12.01 -1.96
C LEU A 272 3.98 -11.47 -2.95
N GLY A 273 2.95 -10.79 -2.45
CA GLY A 273 1.97 -10.05 -3.25
C GLY A 273 2.63 -8.93 -4.05
N VAL A 274 3.51 -8.14 -3.42
CA VAL A 274 4.30 -7.09 -4.08
C VAL A 274 5.09 -7.65 -5.26
N GLU A 275 5.87 -8.71 -5.05
CA GLU A 275 6.65 -9.35 -6.13
C GLU A 275 5.72 -9.82 -7.27
N ALA A 276 4.60 -10.48 -6.92
CA ALA A 276 3.63 -10.97 -7.89
C ALA A 276 3.00 -9.82 -8.71
N GLY A 277 2.64 -8.71 -8.07
CA GLY A 277 2.11 -7.51 -8.72
C GLY A 277 3.10 -6.89 -9.70
N GLN A 278 4.38 -6.78 -9.30
CA GLN A 278 5.44 -6.25 -10.18
C GLN A 278 5.66 -7.13 -11.41
N LEU A 279 5.72 -8.46 -11.22
CA LEU A 279 5.91 -9.40 -12.31
C LEU A 279 4.69 -9.41 -13.25
N LEU A 280 3.47 -9.37 -12.72
CA LEU A 280 2.25 -9.27 -13.50
C LEU A 280 2.24 -8.01 -14.37
N PHE A 281 2.61 -6.87 -13.79
CA PHE A 281 2.71 -5.61 -14.53
C PHE A 281 3.76 -5.67 -15.66
N VAL A 282 4.94 -6.26 -15.39
CA VAL A 282 5.97 -6.45 -16.43
C VAL A 282 5.50 -7.36 -17.57
N VAL A 283 4.78 -8.44 -17.26
CA VAL A 283 4.19 -9.32 -18.27
C VAL A 283 3.18 -8.55 -19.13
N GLY A 284 2.30 -7.74 -18.52
CA GLY A 284 1.37 -6.87 -19.23
C GLY A 284 2.10 -5.88 -20.15
N LEU A 285 3.18 -5.26 -19.66
CA LEU A 285 3.98 -4.31 -20.43
C LEU A 285 4.68 -4.98 -21.63
N LEU A 286 5.20 -6.20 -21.46
CA LEU A 286 5.77 -7.00 -22.55
C LEU A 286 4.72 -7.38 -23.60
N ALA A 287 3.53 -7.81 -23.16
CA ALA A 287 2.41 -8.13 -24.07
C ALA A 287 2.01 -6.90 -24.90
N LEU A 288 1.88 -5.74 -24.25
CA LEU A 288 1.51 -4.49 -24.91
C LEU A 288 2.56 -4.02 -25.92
N LEU A 289 3.85 -4.19 -25.61
CA LEU A 289 4.92 -3.89 -26.55
C LEU A 289 4.88 -4.75 -27.80
N ARG A 290 4.51 -6.03 -27.66
CA ARG A 290 4.34 -6.94 -28.79
C ARG A 290 3.12 -6.59 -29.62
N LEU A 291 2.01 -6.22 -28.96
CA LEU A 291 0.74 -5.91 -29.61
C LEU A 291 0.75 -4.57 -30.35
N LEU A 292 1.18 -3.50 -29.67
CA LEU A 292 1.10 -2.14 -30.22
C LEU A 292 2.34 -1.70 -31.00
N GLN A 293 3.46 -2.41 -30.80
CA GLN A 293 4.73 -2.13 -31.45
C GLN A 293 5.10 -0.63 -31.50
N PRO A 294 4.98 0.12 -30.38
CA PRO A 294 4.95 1.57 -30.39
C PRO A 294 6.16 2.18 -31.11
N GLN A 295 5.88 3.19 -31.93
CA GLN A 295 6.86 3.83 -32.80
C GLN A 295 7.85 4.66 -31.98
N ARG A 296 9.15 4.46 -32.24
CA ARG A 296 10.25 5.10 -31.50
C ARG A 296 10.24 6.64 -31.59
N ARG A 297 9.59 7.23 -32.61
CA ARG A 297 9.49 8.69 -32.79
C ARG A 297 8.84 9.42 -31.61
N TRP A 298 7.95 8.77 -30.88
CA TRP A 298 7.26 9.35 -29.72
C TRP A 298 8.03 9.17 -28.41
N ALA A 299 9.11 8.40 -28.42
CA ALA A 299 9.81 8.05 -27.20
C ALA A 299 10.48 9.22 -26.47
N PRO A 300 10.96 10.28 -27.16
CA PRO A 300 11.39 11.50 -26.48
C PRO A 300 10.25 12.15 -25.69
N LEU A 301 9.04 12.23 -26.28
CA LEU A 301 7.87 12.79 -25.60
C LEU A 301 7.49 11.99 -24.36
N ALA A 302 7.44 10.66 -24.45
CA ALA A 302 7.15 9.80 -23.30
C ALA A 302 8.20 9.94 -22.18
N LEU A 303 9.46 10.13 -22.55
CA LEU A 303 10.54 10.36 -21.60
C LEU A 303 10.47 11.74 -20.95
N CYS A 304 10.14 12.78 -21.73
CA CYS A 304 9.87 14.12 -21.19
C CYS A 304 8.68 14.10 -20.23
N ALA A 305 7.59 13.41 -20.56
CA ALA A 305 6.43 13.28 -19.68
C ALA A 305 6.78 12.53 -18.38
N TYR A 306 7.50 11.40 -18.50
CA TYR A 306 8.00 10.63 -17.35
C TYR A 306 8.89 11.48 -16.43
N GLY A 307 9.85 12.21 -17.01
CA GLY A 307 10.73 13.12 -16.26
C GLY A 307 9.98 14.29 -15.62
N ALA A 308 9.11 14.97 -16.37
CA ALA A 308 8.35 16.12 -15.89
C ALA A 308 7.42 15.75 -14.72
N LEU A 309 6.70 14.62 -14.83
CA LEU A 309 5.86 14.12 -13.75
C LEU A 309 6.67 13.81 -12.49
N SER A 310 7.79 13.11 -12.64
CA SER A 310 8.66 12.78 -11.50
C SER A 310 9.28 14.03 -10.84
N ALA A 311 9.64 15.05 -11.62
CA ALA A 311 10.15 16.31 -11.10
C ALA A 311 9.06 17.11 -10.37
N TYR A 312 7.85 17.16 -10.93
CA TYR A 312 6.69 17.80 -10.28
C TYR A 312 6.40 17.16 -8.92
N TRP A 313 6.33 15.83 -8.84
CA TRP A 313 6.13 15.12 -7.58
C TRP A 313 7.26 15.34 -6.58
N LEU A 314 8.52 15.33 -7.04
CA LEU A 314 9.66 15.60 -6.17
C LEU A 314 9.57 16.99 -5.54
N ILE A 315 9.26 18.02 -6.33
CA ILE A 315 9.10 19.39 -5.83
C ILE A 315 7.95 19.45 -4.82
N GLY A 316 6.78 18.91 -5.16
CA GLY A 316 5.61 18.94 -4.27
C GLY A 316 5.86 18.24 -2.93
N ARG A 317 6.45 17.04 -2.98
CA ARG A 317 6.74 16.23 -1.77
C ARG A 317 7.90 16.79 -0.95
N SER A 318 8.87 17.46 -1.59
CA SER A 318 9.97 18.13 -0.86
C SER A 318 9.49 19.40 -0.16
N ALA A 319 8.52 20.11 -0.74
CA ALA A 319 7.92 21.27 -0.09
C ALA A 319 7.19 20.89 1.21
N ALA A 320 6.54 19.72 1.26
CA ALA A 320 5.90 19.18 2.46
C ALA A 320 6.89 18.79 3.58
N VAL A 321 8.19 18.65 3.28
CA VAL A 321 9.23 18.38 4.29
C VAL A 321 9.78 19.68 4.90
N LEU A 322 9.69 20.79 4.17
CA LEU A 322 10.31 22.08 4.53
C LEU A 322 9.33 23.08 5.14
N GLY A 323 8.02 22.78 5.13
CA GLY A 323 6.96 23.58 5.74
C GLY A 323 6.36 22.89 6.94
#